data_AF-A0A9P0FLR5-F1
#
_entry.id   AF-A0A9P0FLR5-F1
#
_cell.length_a   1.000
_cell.length_b   1.000
_cell.length_c   1.000
_cell.angle_alpha   90.00
_cell.angle_beta   90.00
_cell.angle_gamma   90.00
#
_symmetry.space_group_name_H-M   'P 1'
#
loop_
_entity.id
_entity.type
_entity.pdbx_description
1 polymer ?
#
loop_
_entity_poly.entity_id
_entity_poly.type
_entity_poly.pdbx_seq_one_letter_code
_entity_poly.pdbx_strand_id
1 'polypeptide(L)'
;MIKLDSVKLIYKIKNNLIESSINLKNNCDIHNYPTRNRYDIFILPNTCNTGRKSLTRNAAQLYNELPNEIRNQTNINAFQRAVKNLIIEEKNYNTEY
;
A
#
# COMPACT_ATOMS: atom_id res chain seq x y z
N MET A 1 -6.51 -13.49 -15.23
CA MET A 1 -7.14 -13.10 -16.51
C MET A 1 -8.42 -13.91 -16.66
N ILE A 2 -9.59 -13.27 -16.82
CA ILE A 2 -10.87 -13.98 -16.98
C ILE A 2 -10.95 -14.50 -18.43
N LYS A 3 -11.33 -15.76 -18.62
CA LYS A 3 -11.47 -16.38 -19.94
C LYS A 3 -12.74 -15.90 -20.63
N LEU A 4 -12.70 -15.71 -21.96
CA LEU A 4 -13.82 -15.23 -22.76
C LEU A 4 -15.08 -16.10 -22.62
N ASP A 5 -14.92 -17.42 -22.49
CA ASP A 5 -16.03 -18.35 -22.33
C ASP A 5 -16.79 -18.13 -21.03
N SER A 6 -16.09 -17.76 -19.96
CA SER A 6 -16.70 -17.39 -18.68
C SER A 6 -17.58 -16.15 -18.81
N VAL A 7 -17.14 -15.16 -19.60
CA VAL A 7 -17.91 -13.94 -19.88
C VAL A 7 -19.17 -14.27 -20.69
N LYS A 8 -19.07 -15.12 -21.72
CA LYS A 8 -20.21 -15.59 -22.51
C LYS A 8 -21.24 -16.33 -21.65
N LEU A 9 -20.77 -17.17 -20.73
CA LEU A 9 -21.64 -17.90 -19.81
C LEU A 9 -22.41 -16.94 -18.89
N ILE A 10 -21.71 -16.00 -18.26
CA ILE A 10 -22.34 -14.97 -17.40
C ILE A 10 -23.39 -14.17 -18.19
N TYR A 11 -23.07 -13.78 -19.44
CA TYR A 11 -24.02 -13.07 -20.30
C TYR A 11 -25.27 -13.89 -20.57
N LYS A 12 -25.14 -15.18 -20.91
CA LYS A 12 -26.31 -16.04 -21.19
C LYS A 12 -27.19 -16.23 -19.94
N ILE A 13 -26.58 -16.40 -18.77
CA ILE A 13 -27.29 -16.51 -17.50
C ILE A 13 -28.02 -15.20 -17.18
N LYS A 14 -27.36 -14.04 -17.33
CA LYS A 14 -27.96 -12.72 -17.05
C LYS A 14 -29.18 -12.42 -17.92
N ASN A 15 -29.22 -12.91 -19.16
CA ASN A 15 -30.31 -12.68 -20.10
C ASN A 15 -31.34 -13.82 -20.13
N ASN A 16 -31.32 -14.74 -19.16
CA ASN A 16 -32.22 -15.90 -19.09
C ASN A 16 -32.21 -16.78 -20.36
N LEU A 17 -31.08 -16.83 -21.08
CA LEU A 17 -30.92 -17.67 -22.27
C LEU A 17 -30.63 -19.13 -21.92
N ILE A 18 -30.29 -19.41 -20.66
CA ILE A 18 -29.99 -20.73 -20.12
C ILE A 18 -30.51 -20.78 -18.68
N GLU A 19 -31.15 -21.89 -18.28
CA GLU A 19 -31.52 -22.14 -16.89
C GLU A 19 -30.28 -22.38 -16.02
N SER A 20 -30.17 -21.64 -14.93
CA SER A 20 -29.01 -21.65 -14.05
C SER A 20 -29.43 -21.43 -12.61
N SER A 21 -28.82 -22.17 -11.68
CA SER A 21 -28.94 -21.94 -10.24
C SER A 21 -28.05 -20.80 -9.72
N ILE A 22 -27.27 -20.16 -10.60
CA ILE A 22 -26.33 -19.10 -10.24
C ILE A 22 -27.09 -17.79 -10.06
N ASN A 23 -27.13 -17.29 -8.83
CA ASN A 23 -27.66 -15.97 -8.54
C ASN A 23 -26.62 -14.89 -8.90
N LEU A 24 -26.88 -14.12 -9.96
CA LEU A 24 -26.05 -13.00 -10.38
C LEU A 24 -26.48 -11.65 -9.75
N LYS A 25 -27.48 -11.65 -8.87
CA LYS A 25 -27.89 -10.42 -8.18
C LYS A 25 -26.78 -9.95 -7.25
N ASN A 26 -26.40 -8.71 -7.41
CA ASN A 26 -25.52 -8.02 -6.48
C ASN A 26 -26.32 -7.53 -5.28
N ASN A 27 -25.66 -7.28 -4.15
CA ASN A 27 -26.32 -6.72 -2.97
C ASN A 27 -26.99 -5.36 -3.24
N CYS A 28 -26.51 -4.59 -4.22
CA CYS A 28 -27.15 -3.35 -4.66
C CYS A 28 -28.48 -3.58 -5.40
N ASP A 29 -28.71 -4.77 -5.97
CA ASP A 29 -29.94 -5.09 -6.67
C ASP A 29 -31.06 -5.49 -5.67
N ILE A 30 -30.70 -5.81 -4.43
CA ILE A 30 -31.60 -6.23 -3.34
C ILE A 30 -31.93 -5.04 -2.44
N HIS A 31 -30.98 -4.12 -2.24
CA HIS A 31 -31.10 -3.02 -1.31
C HIS A 31 -30.96 -1.67 -2.04
N ASN A 32 -32.01 -0.85 -2.01
CA ASN A 32 -31.96 0.54 -2.48
C ASN A 32 -31.17 1.49 -1.56
N TYR A 33 -30.64 0.94 -0.46
CA TYR A 33 -29.77 1.65 0.44
C TYR A 33 -28.34 1.06 0.37
N PRO A 34 -27.33 1.90 0.59
CA PRO A 34 -25.91 1.56 0.63
C PRO A 34 -25.62 0.52 1.72
N THR A 35 -25.47 -0.74 1.35
CA THR A 35 -25.19 -1.82 2.31
C THR A 35 -23.71 -1.93 2.72
N ARG A 36 -22.85 -1.06 2.19
CA ARG A 36 -21.49 -0.81 2.72
C ARG A 36 -21.45 0.57 3.37
N ASN A 37 -21.54 0.60 4.71
CA ASN A 37 -21.14 1.70 5.59
C ASN A 37 -21.53 3.13 5.16
N ARG A 38 -22.82 3.49 5.13
CA ARG A 38 -23.23 4.92 5.04
C ARG A 38 -23.37 5.66 6.37
N TYR A 39 -23.07 5.04 7.51
CA TYR A 39 -23.01 5.74 8.81
C TYR A 39 -21.59 5.78 9.42
N ASP A 40 -20.60 5.19 8.74
CA ASP A 40 -19.18 5.17 9.12
C ASP A 40 -18.33 6.03 8.15
N ILE A 41 -18.94 7.00 7.47
CA ILE A 41 -18.31 7.78 6.38
C ILE A 41 -17.29 8.83 6.88
N PHE A 42 -17.03 8.89 8.19
CA PHE A 42 -15.93 9.67 8.76
C PHE A 42 -15.13 8.87 9.79
N ILE A 43 -14.94 7.57 9.59
CA ILE A 43 -13.79 6.93 10.21
C ILE A 43 -12.56 7.59 9.55
N LEU A 44 -11.91 8.51 10.27
CA LEU A 44 -10.55 8.96 9.93
C LEU A 44 -9.79 7.71 9.54
N PRO A 45 -9.17 7.65 8.34
CA PRO A 45 -8.47 6.45 7.91
C PRO A 45 -7.56 6.05 9.06
N ASN A 46 -7.85 4.91 9.68
CA ASN A 46 -7.03 4.40 10.75
C ASN A 46 -5.66 4.25 10.12
N THR A 47 -4.72 5.12 10.48
CA THR A 47 -3.37 5.07 9.92
C THR A 47 -2.82 3.75 10.41
N CYS A 48 -2.93 2.71 9.60
CA CYS A 48 -2.48 1.41 10.00
C CYS A 48 -1.00 1.56 10.33
N ASN A 49 -0.62 1.26 11.57
CA ASN A 49 0.78 1.28 12.00
C ASN A 49 1.66 0.35 11.15
N THR A 50 1.07 -0.49 10.30
CA THR A 50 1.73 -1.25 9.23
C THR A 50 2.62 -0.37 8.36
N GLY A 51 2.20 0.86 8.06
CA GLY A 51 3.04 1.80 7.30
C GLY A 51 4.27 2.26 8.07
N ARG A 52 4.14 2.50 9.39
CA ARG A 52 5.27 2.93 10.26
C ARG A 52 6.32 1.82 10.48
N LYS A 53 5.91 0.55 10.35
CA LYS A 53 6.82 -0.62 10.44
C LYS A 53 7.38 -1.06 9.09
N SER A 54 7.01 -0.39 7.99
CA SER A 54 7.52 -0.73 6.67
C SER A 54 8.99 -0.33 6.55
N LEU A 55 9.86 -1.33 6.36
CA LEU A 55 11.29 -1.11 6.13
C LEU A 55 11.51 -0.16 4.96
N THR A 56 10.79 -0.34 3.85
CA THR A 56 10.94 0.47 2.64
C THR A 56 10.59 1.94 2.88
N ARG A 57 9.49 2.20 3.60
CA ARG A 57 9.09 3.57 3.94
C ARG A 57 10.12 4.24 4.85
N ASN A 58 10.56 3.53 5.88
CA ASN A 58 11.52 4.07 6.84
C ASN A 58 12.89 4.28 6.18
N ALA A 59 13.34 3.36 5.34
CA ALA A 59 14.58 3.50 4.58
C ALA A 59 14.54 4.72 3.64
N ALA A 60 13.42 4.93 2.93
CA ALA A 60 13.26 6.11 2.07
C ALA A 60 13.26 7.42 2.88
N GLN A 61 12.63 7.43 4.05
CA GLN A 61 12.64 8.58 4.94
C GLN A 61 14.07 8.88 5.44
N LEU A 62 14.77 7.88 5.99
CA LEU A 62 16.15 8.00 6.44
C LEU A 62 17.09 8.47 5.32
N TYR A 63 16.89 7.98 4.10
CA TYR A 63 17.68 8.41 2.94
C TYR A 63 17.47 9.90 2.60
N ASN A 64 16.24 10.41 2.77
CA ASN A 64 15.94 11.82 2.53
C ASN A 64 16.50 12.75 3.61
N GLU A 65 16.69 12.24 4.83
CA GLU A 65 17.31 12.95 5.95
C GLU A 65 18.84 13.06 5.79
N LEU A 66 19.48 12.25 4.94
CA LEU A 66 20.92 12.32 4.69
C LEU A 66 21.34 13.62 3.99
N PRO A 67 22.53 14.18 4.32
CA PRO A 67 23.11 15.30 3.58
C PRO A 67 23.26 15.02 2.09
N ASN A 68 23.09 16.05 1.26
CA ASN A 68 23.13 15.93 -0.20
C ASN A 68 24.50 15.41 -0.69
N GLU A 69 25.57 15.75 0.01
CA GLU A 69 26.95 15.33 -0.29
C GLU A 69 27.11 13.81 -0.18
N ILE A 70 26.44 13.20 0.79
CA ILE A 70 26.43 11.74 0.98
C ILE A 70 25.47 11.10 -0.02
N ARG A 71 24.28 11.68 -0.21
CA ARG A 71 23.24 11.15 -1.09
C ARG A 71 23.68 11.04 -2.55
N ASN A 72 24.43 12.01 -3.02
CA ASN A 72 24.89 12.12 -4.41
C ASN A 72 26.20 11.35 -4.69
N GLN A 73 26.67 10.52 -3.74
CA GLN A 73 27.83 9.67 -3.97
C GLN A 73 27.55 8.64 -5.07
N THR A 74 28.43 8.58 -6.06
CA THR A 74 28.28 7.67 -7.21
C THR A 74 28.69 6.24 -6.90
N ASN A 75 29.58 6.04 -5.92
CA ASN A 75 30.08 4.73 -5.53
C ASN A 75 29.42 4.27 -4.22
N ILE A 76 28.82 3.07 -4.25
CA ILE A 76 28.15 2.49 -3.08
C ILE A 76 29.08 2.29 -1.88
N ASN A 77 30.35 1.96 -2.13
CA ASN A 77 31.34 1.78 -1.05
C ASN A 77 31.68 3.12 -0.38
N ALA A 78 31.72 4.20 -1.16
CA ALA A 78 31.95 5.54 -0.64
C ALA A 78 30.72 6.02 0.15
N PHE A 79 29.52 5.80 -0.37
CA PHE A 79 28.25 6.06 0.31
C PHE A 79 28.19 5.35 1.68
N GLN A 80 28.46 4.04 1.72
CA GLN A 80 28.42 3.26 2.96
C GLN A 80 29.40 3.77 4.01
N ARG A 81 30.63 4.14 3.60
CA ARG A 81 31.63 4.71 4.51
C ARG A 81 31.17 6.06 5.07
N ALA A 82 30.66 6.94 4.22
CA ALA A 82 30.20 8.27 4.62
C ALA A 82 29.01 8.18 5.60
N VAL A 83 28.02 7.32 5.32
CA VAL A 83 26.90 7.07 6.23
C VAL A 83 27.38 6.51 7.57
N LYS A 84 28.33 5.56 7.55
CA LYS A 84 28.89 4.99 8.79
C LYS A 84 29.58 6.06 9.65
N ASN A 85 30.35 6.95 9.04
CA ASN A 85 31.02 8.04 9.75
C ASN A 85 30.00 8.98 10.40
N LEU A 86 28.96 9.38 9.66
CA LEU A 86 27.88 10.23 10.17
C LEU A 86 27.20 9.61 11.40
N ILE A 87 26.87 8.32 11.35
CA ILE A 87 26.25 7.61 12.48
C ILE A 87 27.18 7.56 13.71
N ILE A 88 28.49 7.45 13.49
CA ILE A 88 29.48 7.44 14.59
C ILE A 88 29.56 8.83 15.23
N GLU A 89 29.60 9.89 14.41
CA GLU A 89 29.60 11.28 14.89
C GLU A 89 28.35 11.56 15.72
N GLU A 90 27.15 11.28 15.21
CA GLU A 90 25.90 11.46 15.95
C GLU A 90 25.88 10.70 17.28
N LYS A 91 26.42 9.48 17.32
CA LYS A 91 26.51 8.71 18.57
C LYS A 91 27.45 9.35 19.57
N ASN A 92 28.61 9.82 19.13
CA ASN A 92 29.60 10.44 20.01
C ASN A 92 29.05 11.72 20.66
N TYR A 93 28.33 12.57 19.90
CA TYR A 93 27.67 13.77 20.45
C TYR A 93 26.61 13.44 21.51
N ASN A 94 25.91 12.31 21.38
CA ASN A 94 24.88 11.90 22.34
C ASN A 94 25.46 11.26 23.62
N THR A 95 26.75 10.94 23.65
CA THR A 95 27.43 10.37 24.83
C THR A 95 28.13 11.41 25.72
N GLU A 96 28.22 12.67 25.27
CA GLU A 96 28.89 13.75 26.01
C GLU A 96 27.94 14.55 26.94
N TYR A 97 26.72 14.04 27.19
CA TYR A 97 25.76 14.58 28.16
C TYR A 97 25.21 13.49 29.10
#